data_AF-A0A6N2DQJ1-F1
#
_entry.id   AF-A0A6N2DQJ1-F1
#
_cell.length_a   1.000
_cell.length_b   1.000
_cell.length_c   1.000
_cell.angle_alpha   90.00
_cell.angle_beta   90.00
_cell.angle_gamma   90.00
#
_symmetry.space_group_name_H-M   'P 1'
#
loop_
_entity.id
_entity.type
_entity.pdbx_description
1 polymer ?
#
loop_
_entity_poly.entity_id
_entity_poly.type
_entity_poly.pdbx_seq_one_letter_code
_entity_poly.pdbx_strand_id
1 'polypeptide(L)'
;MAQIRVTPEELEALSSKINSNGNVVSEQINTATAAVQNLVNQGWDGAASAQFDAIWREWATGARQIQEAMMNMSVYLGKAASTYRDVDTQLAQGLGG
;
A
#
# COMPACT_ATOMS: atom_id res chain seq x y z
N MET A 1 -4.14 -33.97 0.67
CA MET A 1 -4.16 -32.59 1.22
C MET A 1 -4.72 -31.69 0.14
N ALA A 2 -5.91 -31.12 0.34
CA ALA A 2 -6.47 -30.16 -0.61
C ALA A 2 -5.58 -28.91 -0.54
N GLN A 3 -4.73 -28.73 -1.56
CA GLN A 3 -3.94 -27.52 -1.72
C GLN A 3 -4.97 -26.41 -1.95
N ILE A 4 -5.25 -25.60 -0.91
CA ILE A 4 -6.04 -24.38 -1.07
C ILE A 4 -5.26 -23.53 -2.08
N ARG A 5 -5.68 -23.57 -3.34
CA ARG A 5 -5.14 -22.72 -4.39
C ARG A 5 -5.85 -21.40 -4.25
N VAL A 6 -5.09 -20.36 -3.91
CA VAL A 6 -5.61 -18.99 -3.96
C VAL A 6 -6.10 -18.76 -5.38
N THR A 7 -7.36 -18.36 -5.55
CA THR A 7 -7.93 -18.16 -6.88
C THR A 7 -7.51 -16.78 -7.44
N PRO A 8 -7.51 -16.59 -8.76
CA PRO A 8 -7.29 -15.26 -9.33
C PRO A 8 -8.22 -14.19 -8.76
N GLU A 9 -9.48 -14.54 -8.51
CA GLU A 9 -10.49 -13.64 -7.96
C GLU A 9 -10.15 -13.21 -6.52
N GLU A 10 -9.63 -14.13 -5.71
CA GLU A 10 -9.17 -13.82 -4.35
C GLU A 10 -7.97 -12.85 -4.37
N LEU A 11 -7.04 -13.04 -5.32
CA LEU A 11 -5.89 -12.14 -5.51
C LEU A 11 -6.33 -10.75 -5.97
N GLU A 12 -7.27 -10.66 -6.91
CA GLU A 12 -7.82 -9.37 -7.38
C GLU A 12 -8.58 -8.65 -6.27
N ALA A 13 -9.41 -9.38 -5.51
CA ALA A 13 -10.16 -8.82 -4.39
C ALA A 13 -9.22 -8.25 -3.33
N LEU A 14 -8.14 -8.99 -2.98
CA LEU A 14 -7.15 -8.50 -2.05
C LEU A 14 -6.36 -7.31 -2.60
N SER A 15 -5.97 -7.34 -3.88
CA SER A 15 -5.30 -6.21 -4.55
C SER A 15 -6.12 -4.92 -4.46
N SER A 16 -7.41 -5.01 -4.78
CA SER A 16 -8.35 -3.87 -4.73
C SER A 16 -8.55 -3.35 -3.30
N LYS A 17 -8.64 -4.26 -2.32
CA LYS A 17 -8.74 -3.91 -0.90
C LYS A 17 -7.48 -3.21 -0.40
N ILE A 18 -6.29 -3.70 -0.74
CA ILE A 18 -5.03 -3.06 -0.36
C ILE A 18 -4.92 -1.68 -1.00
N ASN A 19 -5.27 -1.53 -2.27
CA ASN A 19 -5.26 -0.22 -2.94
C ASN A 19 -6.21 0.78 -2.26
N SER A 20 -7.43 0.35 -1.96
CA SER A 20 -8.43 1.18 -1.26
C SER A 20 -7.94 1.60 0.12
N ASN A 21 -7.39 0.68 0.89
CA ASN A 21 -6.81 0.97 2.20
C ASN A 21 -5.59 1.90 2.08
N GLY A 22 -4.80 1.76 1.03
CA GLY A 22 -3.63 2.60 0.76
C GLY A 22 -4.03 4.06 0.55
N ASN A 23 -5.15 4.31 -0.14
CA ASN A 23 -5.71 5.64 -0.30
C ASN A 23 -6.13 6.26 1.04
N VAL A 24 -6.80 5.49 1.90
CA VAL A 24 -7.20 5.94 3.24
C VAL A 24 -5.98 6.28 4.11
N VAL A 25 -4.95 5.42 4.08
CA VAL A 25 -3.69 5.66 4.81
C VAL A 25 -3.00 6.91 4.27
N SER A 26 -2.97 7.10 2.95
CA SER A 26 -2.40 8.28 2.31
C SER A 26 -3.11 9.57 2.74
N GLU A 27 -4.44 9.53 2.83
CA GLU A 27 -5.23 10.67 3.31
C GLU A 27 -4.87 11.00 4.76
N GLN A 28 -4.80 10.00 5.63
CA GLN A 28 -4.46 10.19 7.03
C GLN A 28 -3.03 10.74 7.22
N ILE A 29 -2.07 10.28 6.42
CA ILE A 29 -0.70 10.81 6.38
C ILE A 29 -0.70 12.29 5.98
N ASN A 30 -1.48 12.65 4.95
CA ASN A 30 -1.60 14.03 4.51
C ASN A 30 -2.24 14.92 5.58
N THR A 31 -3.29 14.44 6.27
CA THR A 31 -3.92 15.15 7.39
C THR A 31 -2.94 15.40 8.54
N ALA A 32 -2.19 14.37 8.95
CA ALA A 32 -1.18 14.50 10.00
C ALA A 32 -0.07 15.49 9.60
N THR A 33 0.36 15.45 8.34
CA THR A 33 1.34 16.39 7.77
C THR A 33 0.88 17.83 7.80
N ALA A 34 -0.37 18.09 7.40
CA ALA A 34 -0.93 19.43 7.45
C ALA A 34 -1.04 19.96 8.90
N ALA A 35 -1.45 19.11 9.85
CA ALA A 35 -1.54 19.48 11.26
C ALA A 35 -0.17 19.88 11.83
N VAL A 36 0.88 19.11 11.53
CA VAL A 36 2.24 19.39 11.98
C VAL A 36 2.78 20.68 11.34
N GLN A 37 2.60 20.85 10.03
CA GLN A 37 3.03 22.07 9.34
C GLN A 37 2.34 23.32 9.90
N ASN A 38 1.05 23.23 10.21
CA ASN A 38 0.32 24.34 10.83
C ASN A 38 0.90 24.71 12.21
N LEU A 39 1.26 23.74 13.04
CA LEU A 39 1.86 24.00 14.35
C LEU A 39 3.24 24.67 14.21
N VAL A 40 4.08 24.17 13.30
CA VAL A 40 5.41 24.76 13.03
C VAL A 40 5.27 26.20 12.51
N ASN A 41 4.34 26.43 11.59
CA ASN A 41 4.09 27.77 11.01
C ASN A 41 3.53 28.79 12.02
N GLN A 42 2.94 28.34 13.14
CA GLN A 42 2.44 29.21 14.22
C GLN A 42 3.55 29.76 15.14
N GLY A 43 4.82 29.54 14.79
CA GLY A 43 5.96 30.11 15.53
C GLY A 43 6.50 29.18 16.62
N TRP A 44 6.32 27.87 16.48
CA TRP A 44 6.98 26.90 17.35
C TRP A 44 8.48 26.83 17.03
N ASP A 45 9.27 27.66 17.73
CA ASP A 45 10.73 27.75 17.57
C ASP A 45 11.47 27.41 18.89
N GLY A 46 12.74 26.99 18.80
CA GLY A 46 13.60 26.63 19.93
C GLY A 46 14.11 25.18 19.94
N ALA A 47 14.90 24.80 20.96
CA ALA A 47 15.53 23.47 21.03
C ALA A 47 14.52 22.30 20.99
N ALA A 48 13.30 22.51 21.49
CA ALA A 48 12.21 21.52 21.44
C ALA A 48 11.68 21.30 20.01
N SER A 49 11.67 22.33 19.15
CA SER A 49 11.23 22.19 17.76
C SER A 49 12.24 21.41 16.92
N ALA A 50 13.54 21.54 17.21
CA ALA A 50 14.59 20.78 16.54
C ALA A 50 14.52 19.27 16.82
N GLN A 51 14.25 18.87 18.08
CA GLN A 51 14.07 17.46 18.42
C GLN A 51 12.79 16.90 17.81
N PHE A 52 11.72 17.70 17.76
CA PHE A 52 10.49 17.31 17.08
C PHE A 52 10.66 17.16 15.56
N ASP A 53 11.41 18.04 14.89
CA ASP A 53 11.69 17.93 13.44
C ASP A 53 12.37 16.60 13.09
N ALA A 54 13.30 16.14 13.93
CA ALA A 54 13.94 14.83 13.74
C ALA A 54 12.92 13.67 13.80
N ILE A 55 12.06 13.67 14.82
CA ILE A 55 10.97 12.67 14.98
C ILE A 55 10.00 12.74 13.80
N TRP A 56 9.67 13.96 13.36
CA TRP A 56 8.78 14.20 12.23
C TRP A 56 9.35 13.64 10.93
N ARG A 57 10.63 13.84 10.65
CA ARG A 57 11.31 13.31 9.45
C ARG A 57 11.34 11.78 9.45
N GLU A 58 11.56 11.16 10.60
CA GLU A 58 11.52 9.71 10.75
C GLU A 58 10.12 9.19 10.42
N TRP A 59 9.09 9.78 11.03
CA TRP A 59 7.69 9.45 10.75
C TRP A 59 7.35 9.63 9.26
N ALA A 60 7.72 10.77 8.66
CA ALA A 60 7.42 11.06 7.25
C ALA A 60 8.13 10.09 6.28
N THR A 61 9.26 9.53 6.70
CA THR A 61 9.97 8.49 5.95
C THR A 61 9.23 7.17 6.06
N GLY A 62 8.83 6.74 7.26
CA GLY A 62 8.03 5.54 7.47
C GLY A 62 6.66 5.59 6.77
N ALA A 63 6.00 6.75 6.81
CA ALA A 63 4.74 7.02 6.13
C ALA A 63 4.83 6.74 4.62
N ARG A 64 5.89 7.26 3.96
CA ARG A 64 6.18 7.00 2.54
C ARG A 64 6.44 5.51 2.27
N GLN A 65 7.22 4.86 3.12
CA GLN A 65 7.49 3.42 2.99
C GLN A 65 6.21 2.59 3.08
N ILE A 66 5.28 2.95 3.96
CA ILE A 66 3.98 2.28 4.07
C ILE A 66 3.18 2.45 2.78
N GLN A 67 3.08 3.68 2.26
CA GLN A 67 2.36 3.97 1.01
C GLN A 67 2.94 3.15 -0.16
N GLU A 68 4.27 3.17 -0.32
CA GLU A 68 4.98 2.40 -1.35
C GLU A 68 4.75 0.90 -1.20
N ALA A 69 4.84 0.36 0.02
CA ALA A 69 4.62 -1.06 0.28
C ALA A 69 3.19 -1.48 -0.11
N MET A 70 2.18 -0.68 0.24
CA MET A 70 0.78 -0.95 -0.11
C MET A 70 0.55 -0.94 -1.62
N MET A 71 1.10 0.06 -2.32
CA MET A 71 1.03 0.13 -3.78
C MET A 71 1.70 -1.09 -4.44
N ASN A 72 2.91 -1.42 -3.98
CA ASN A 72 3.68 -2.56 -4.50
C ASN A 72 2.94 -3.89 -4.27
N MET A 73 2.32 -4.09 -3.10
CA MET A 73 1.51 -5.27 -2.82
C MET A 73 0.29 -5.35 -3.74
N SER A 74 -0.43 -4.25 -3.94
CA SER A 74 -1.58 -4.22 -4.86
C SER A 74 -1.17 -4.60 -6.29
N VAL A 75 -0.08 -4.01 -6.80
CA VAL A 75 0.46 -4.31 -8.14
C VAL A 75 0.90 -5.77 -8.24
N TYR A 76 1.61 -6.28 -7.24
CA TYR A 76 2.07 -7.67 -7.23
C TYR A 76 0.90 -8.67 -7.25
N LEU A 77 -0.11 -8.45 -6.41
CA LEU A 77 -1.30 -9.31 -6.35
C LEU A 77 -2.09 -9.27 -7.66
N GLY A 78 -2.23 -8.10 -8.29
CA GLY A 78 -2.87 -7.98 -9.60
C GLY A 78 -2.13 -8.76 -10.68
N LYS A 79 -0.79 -8.65 -10.73
CA LYS A 79 0.04 -9.43 -11.66
C LYS A 79 -0.06 -10.92 -11.42
N ALA A 80 -0.07 -11.35 -10.16
CA ALA A 80 -0.25 -12.75 -9.80
C ALA A 80 -1.61 -13.26 -10.32
N ALA A 81 -2.70 -12.52 -10.09
CA ALA A 81 -4.03 -12.89 -10.59
C ALA A 81 -4.06 -13.06 -12.12
N SER A 82 -3.48 -12.12 -12.87
CA SER A 82 -3.38 -12.24 -14.33
C SER A 82 -2.60 -13.50 -14.74
N THR A 83 -1.47 -13.76 -14.10
CA THR A 83 -0.64 -14.95 -14.38
C THR A 83 -1.42 -16.25 -14.15
N TYR A 84 -2.18 -16.35 -13.05
CA TYR A 84 -2.99 -17.53 -12.77
C TYR A 84 -4.09 -17.73 -13.84
N ARG A 85 -4.78 -16.66 -14.28
CA ARG A 85 -5.78 -16.75 -15.35
C ARG A 85 -5.21 -17.21 -16.68
N ASP A 86 -4.01 -16.73 -17.02
CA ASP A 86 -3.33 -17.12 -18.26
C ASP A 86 -2.96 -18.60 -18.24
N VAL A 87 -2.45 -19.10 -17.10
CA VAL A 87 -2.13 -20.52 -16.92
C VAL A 87 -3.38 -21.39 -17.01
N ASP A 88 -4.47 -21.01 -16.35
CA ASP A 88 -5.74 -21.76 -16.40
C ASP A 88 -6.34 -21.78 -17.82
N THR A 89 -6.25 -20.67 -18.55
CA THR A 89 -6.71 -20.58 -19.94
C THR A 89 -5.90 -21.51 -20.87
N GLN A 90 -4.58 -21.54 -20.71
CA GLN A 90 -3.71 -22.43 -21.49
C GLN A 90 -3.97 -23.91 -21.18
N LEU A 91 -4.18 -24.26 -19.90
CA LEU A 91 -4.55 -25.62 -19.52
C LEU A 91 -5.90 -26.04 -20.12
N ALA A 92 -6.90 -25.16 -20.07
CA ALA A 92 -8.22 -25.43 -20.64
C ALA A 92 -8.16 -25.66 -22.17
N GLN A 93 -7.33 -24.89 -22.88
CA GLN A 93 -7.11 -25.07 -24.32
C GLN A 93 -6.38 -26.38 -24.63
N GLY A 94 -5.36 -26.76 -23.84
CA GLY A 94 -4.60 -27.99 -24.05
C GLY A 94 -5.36 -29.28 -23.73
N LEU A 95 -6.42 -29.22 -22.92
CA LEU A 95 -7.31 -30.36 -22.63
C LEU A 95 -8.49 -30.47 -23.60
N GLY A 96 -8.79 -29.42 -24.36
CA GLY A 96 -9.92 -29.36 -25.30
C GLY A 96 -9.58 -29.74 -26.75
N GLY A 97 -8.32 -30.03 -27.06
CA GLY A 97 -7.85 -30.54 -28.36
C GLY A 97 -7.35 -31.97 -28.27
#